data_AF-A0A392MJU7-F1
#
_entry.id   AF-A0A392MJU7-F1
#
_cell.length_a   1.000
_cell.length_b   1.000
_cell.length_c   1.000
_cell.angle_alpha   90.00
_cell.angle_beta   90.00
_cell.angle_gamma   90.00
#
_symmetry.space_group_name_H-M   'P 1'
#
loop_
_entity.id
_entity.type
_entity.pdbx_description
1 polymer ?
#
loop_
_entity_poly.entity_id
_entity_poly.type
_entity_poly.pdbx_seq_one_letter_code
_entity_poly.pdbx_strand_id
1 'polypeptide(L)'
;MMRFSTEDLMEQVDDFTTFVEELKDYSWRLSKKESFFLERVLRFQKELVIDVPFIQLVEEAEDCHMEVVVALFDQTWLIKESMRVQEEILAISFSEEEIVDGRIETLENDQ
;
A
#
# COMPACT_ATOMS: atom_id res chain seq x y z
N MET A 1 -6.79 -7.94 27.48
CA MET A 1 -6.13 -6.73 26.95
C MET A 1 -6.94 -6.34 25.73
N MET A 2 -7.74 -5.26 25.79
CA MET A 2 -8.45 -4.77 24.61
C MET A 2 -7.40 -4.22 23.64
N ARG A 3 -7.35 -4.75 22.41
CA ARG A 3 -6.59 -4.17 21.31
C ARG A 3 -7.57 -3.32 20.53
N PHE A 4 -7.35 -2.01 20.53
CA PHE A 4 -8.01 -1.08 19.62
C PHE A 4 -7.20 -1.03 18.33
N SER A 5 -7.88 -0.96 17.19
CA SER A 5 -7.24 -0.64 15.91
C SER A 5 -6.83 0.85 15.88
N THR A 6 -5.98 1.23 14.93
CA THR A 6 -5.66 2.65 14.70
C THR A 6 -6.93 3.43 14.37
N GLU A 7 -7.78 2.89 13.49
CA GLU A 7 -9.10 3.43 13.13
C GLU A 7 -9.98 3.69 14.36
N ASP A 8 -10.11 2.69 15.24
CA ASP A 8 -10.95 2.78 16.45
C ASP A 8 -10.49 3.92 17.38
N LEU A 9 -9.19 4.21 17.38
CA LEU A 9 -8.60 5.29 18.17
C LEU A 9 -8.78 6.64 17.49
N MET A 10 -8.68 6.70 16.15
CA MET A 10 -8.89 7.92 15.38
C MET A 10 -10.34 8.41 15.45
N GLU A 11 -11.32 7.50 15.42
CA GLU A 11 -12.75 7.84 15.56
C GLU A 11 -13.06 8.54 16.91
N GLN A 12 -12.28 8.26 17.97
CA GLN A 12 -12.49 8.83 19.30
C GLN A 12 -11.89 10.24 19.46
N VAL A 13 -11.12 10.73 18.49
CA VAL A 13 -10.38 11.99 18.59
C VAL A 13 -11.32 13.19 18.71
N ASP A 14 -12.46 13.16 18.02
CA ASP A 14 -13.45 14.23 18.03
C ASP A 14 -14.19 14.29 19.37
N ASP A 15 -14.61 13.13 19.89
CA ASP A 15 -15.23 13.00 21.21
C ASP A 15 -14.28 13.45 22.32
N PHE A 16 -13.01 13.02 22.24
CA PHE A 16 -11.97 13.45 23.15
C PHE A 16 -11.71 14.96 23.07
N THR A 17 -11.65 15.51 21.86
CA THR A 17 -11.48 16.95 21.62
C THR A 17 -12.61 17.75 22.26
N THR A 18 -13.86 17.34 22.03
CA THR A 18 -15.04 17.97 22.63
C THR A 18 -14.95 17.94 24.16
N PHE A 19 -14.61 16.78 24.74
CA PHE A 19 -14.44 16.65 26.18
C PHE A 19 -13.34 17.57 26.76
N VAL A 20 -12.21 17.70 26.07
CA VAL A 20 -11.11 18.56 26.52
C VAL A 20 -11.50 20.04 26.46
N GLU A 21 -12.28 20.44 25.45
CA GLU A 21 -12.83 21.79 25.34
C GLU A 21 -13.82 22.09 26.48
N GLU A 22 -14.73 21.17 26.79
CA GLU A 22 -15.63 21.30 27.94
C GLU A 22 -14.87 21.43 29.26
N LEU A 23 -13.83 20.60 29.48
CA LEU A 23 -12.99 20.68 30.67
C LEU A 23 -12.29 22.03 30.81
N LYS A 24 -11.85 22.61 29.68
CA LYS A 24 -11.18 23.91 29.63
C LYS A 24 -12.11 25.03 30.09
N ASP A 25 -13.39 24.97 29.80
CA ASP A 25 -14.38 25.96 30.24
C ASP A 25 -14.56 25.99 31.76
N TYR A 26 -14.25 24.88 32.45
CA TYR A 26 -14.24 24.79 33.91
C TYR A 26 -12.90 25.15 34.57
N SER A 27 -11.91 25.61 33.79
CA SER A 27 -10.54 25.88 34.26
C SER A 27 -10.45 26.81 35.47
N TRP A 28 -11.38 27.75 35.62
CA TRP A 28 -11.44 28.71 36.73
C TRP A 28 -11.74 28.08 38.10
N ARG A 29 -12.25 26.84 38.14
CA ARG A 29 -12.54 26.09 39.38
C ARG A 29 -11.42 25.13 39.79
N LEU A 30 -10.41 24.96 38.95
CA LEU A 30 -9.40 23.94 39.13
C LEU A 30 -8.38 24.35 40.20
N SER A 31 -8.00 23.39 41.03
CA SER A 31 -6.81 23.51 41.87
C SER A 31 -5.54 23.57 41.02
N LYS A 32 -4.41 23.95 41.62
CA LYS A 32 -3.11 23.99 40.93
C LYS A 32 -2.71 22.65 40.30
N LYS A 33 -3.04 21.53 40.95
CA LYS A 33 -2.73 20.19 40.44
C LYS A 33 -3.60 19.85 39.22
N GLU A 34 -4.89 20.14 39.31
CA GLU A 34 -5.83 19.89 38.21
C GLU A 34 -5.55 20.80 37.01
N SER A 35 -5.17 22.05 37.23
CA SER A 35 -4.76 22.98 36.18
C SER A 35 -3.52 22.47 35.42
N PHE A 36 -2.52 21.95 36.13
CA PHE A 36 -1.35 21.35 35.50
C PHE A 36 -1.70 20.09 34.71
N PHE A 37 -2.62 19.26 35.20
CA PHE A 37 -3.13 18.12 34.46
C PHE A 37 -3.85 18.56 33.17
N LEU A 38 -4.74 19.56 33.25
CA LEU A 38 -5.43 20.10 32.08
C LEU A 38 -4.47 20.65 31.03
N GLU A 39 -3.37 21.31 31.43
CA GLU A 39 -2.34 21.78 30.50
C GLU A 39 -1.72 20.63 29.70
N ARG A 40 -1.46 19.49 30.36
CA ARG A 40 -0.93 18.29 29.70
C ARG A 40 -1.93 17.68 28.73
N VAL A 41 -3.20 17.63 29.13
CA VAL A 41 -4.30 17.14 28.29
C VAL A 41 -4.49 18.02 27.05
N LEU A 42 -4.50 19.34 27.21
CA LEU A 42 -4.60 20.29 26.10
C LEU A 42 -3.44 20.19 25.12
N ARG A 43 -2.22 19.97 25.62
CA ARG A 43 -1.07 19.73 24.75
C ARG A 43 -1.21 18.43 23.97
N PHE A 44 -1.60 17.35 24.64
CA PHE A 44 -1.84 16.06 24.01
C PHE A 44 -2.94 16.14 22.93
N GLN A 45 -4.06 16.81 23.22
CA GLN A 45 -5.13 17.05 22.24
C GLN A 45 -4.60 17.76 20.98
N LYS A 46 -3.76 18.80 21.13
CA LYS A 46 -3.19 19.51 19.98
C LYS A 46 -2.28 18.63 19.13
N GLU A 47 -1.45 17.81 19.77
CA GLU A 47 -0.59 16.84 19.09
C GLU A 47 -1.46 15.83 18.32
N LEU A 48 -2.47 15.28 18.99
CA LEU A 48 -3.41 14.30 18.42
C LEU A 48 -4.15 14.83 17.18
N VAL A 49 -4.66 16.07 17.23
CA VAL A 49 -5.36 16.72 16.10
C VAL A 49 -4.43 16.91 14.89
N ILE A 50 -3.12 17.05 15.11
CA ILE A 50 -2.13 17.16 14.02
C ILE A 50 -1.76 15.77 13.49
N ASP A 51 -1.60 14.79 14.38
CA ASP A 51 -1.10 13.47 14.03
C ASP A 51 -2.15 12.61 13.30
N VAL A 52 -3.44 12.75 13.61
CA VAL A 52 -4.51 11.94 13.00
C VAL A 52 -4.59 12.09 11.48
N PRO A 53 -4.65 13.31 10.90
CA PRO A 53 -4.60 13.47 9.45
C PRO A 53 -3.30 12.92 8.83
N PHE A 54 -2.17 13.02 9.54
CA PHE A 54 -0.90 12.48 9.06
C PHE A 54 -0.92 10.94 9.02
N ILE A 55 -1.46 10.30 10.05
CA ILE A 55 -1.62 8.84 10.11
C ILE A 55 -2.51 8.36 8.96
N GLN A 56 -3.68 9.00 8.76
CA GLN A 56 -4.58 8.69 7.65
C GLN A 56 -3.88 8.78 6.29
N LEU A 57 -3.13 9.87 6.05
CA LEU A 57 -2.39 10.05 4.81
C LEU A 57 -1.33 8.96 4.59
N VAL A 58 -0.69 8.48 5.65
CA VAL A 58 0.31 7.41 5.57
C VAL A 58 -0.35 6.06 5.30
N GLU A 59 -1.45 5.75 5.99
CA GLU A 59 -2.20 4.50 5.79
C GLU A 59 -2.81 4.44 4.37
N GLU A 60 -3.42 5.52 3.88
CA GLU A 60 -3.92 5.62 2.49
C GLU A 60 -2.80 5.43 1.46
N ALA A 61 -1.61 5.99 1.72
CA ALA A 61 -0.47 5.84 0.84
C ALA A 61 0.10 4.41 0.85
N GLU A 62 0.08 3.73 2.00
CA GLU A 62 0.45 2.32 2.11
C GLU A 62 -0.49 1.43 1.31
N ASP A 63 -1.81 1.63 1.46
CA ASP A 63 -2.83 0.88 0.73
C ASP A 63 -2.68 1.07 -0.78
N CYS A 64 -2.56 2.32 -1.24
CA CYS A 64 -2.30 2.61 -2.66
C CYS A 64 -1.00 1.97 -3.16
N HIS A 65 0.07 2.01 -2.36
CA HIS A 65 1.34 1.38 -2.72
C HIS A 65 1.18 -0.14 -2.87
N MET A 66 0.49 -0.78 -1.94
CA MET A 66 0.23 -2.21 -1.95
C MET A 66 -0.56 -2.62 -3.20
N GLU A 67 -1.64 -1.90 -3.54
CA GLU A 67 -2.41 -2.15 -4.75
C GLU A 67 -1.55 -2.08 -6.02
N VAL A 68 -0.72 -1.04 -6.14
CA VAL A 68 0.17 -0.85 -7.29
C VAL A 68 1.22 -1.96 -7.36
N VAL A 69 1.82 -2.35 -6.22
CA VAL A 69 2.82 -3.41 -6.17
C VAL A 69 2.23 -4.75 -6.61
N VAL A 70 1.03 -5.09 -6.14
CA VAL A 70 0.33 -6.32 -6.55
C VAL A 70 0.05 -6.30 -8.06
N ALA A 71 -0.50 -5.20 -8.58
CA ALA A 71 -0.79 -5.08 -10.01
C ALA A 71 0.47 -5.17 -10.89
N LEU A 72 1.57 -4.52 -10.48
CA LEU A 72 2.84 -4.59 -11.20
C LEU A 72 3.43 -6.00 -11.17
N PHE A 73 3.28 -6.72 -10.06
CA PHE A 73 3.72 -8.10 -9.96
C PHE A 73 2.97 -9.00 -10.95
N ASP A 74 1.65 -8.89 -11.00
CA ASP A 74 0.80 -9.64 -11.93
C ASP A 74 1.13 -9.33 -13.39
N GLN A 75 1.32 -8.05 -13.74
CA GLN A 75 1.72 -7.64 -15.08
C GLN A 75 3.10 -8.18 -15.45
N THR A 76 4.07 -8.09 -14.54
CA THR A 76 5.43 -8.63 -14.75
C THR A 76 5.39 -10.14 -14.99
N TRP A 77 4.56 -10.85 -14.22
CA TRP A 77 4.35 -12.27 -14.39
C TRP A 77 3.78 -12.61 -15.77
N LEU A 78 2.72 -11.92 -16.20
CA LEU A 78 2.11 -12.11 -17.52
C LEU A 78 3.09 -11.86 -18.66
N ILE A 79 3.89 -10.78 -18.57
CA ILE A 79 4.91 -10.46 -19.57
C ILE A 79 5.94 -11.59 -19.65
N LYS A 80 6.44 -12.05 -18.50
CA LYS A 80 7.43 -13.14 -18.44
C LYS A 80 6.89 -14.43 -19.10
N GLU A 81 5.64 -14.77 -18.82
CA GLU A 81 5.00 -15.95 -19.40
C GLU A 81 4.81 -15.79 -20.92
N SER A 82 4.38 -14.60 -21.37
CA SER A 82 4.28 -14.29 -22.80
C SER A 82 5.63 -14.40 -23.51
N MET A 83 6.71 -13.94 -22.89
CA MET A 83 8.05 -14.05 -23.45
C MET A 83 8.49 -15.50 -23.58
N ARG A 84 8.20 -16.35 -22.58
CA ARG A 84 8.48 -17.79 -22.64
C ARG A 84 7.76 -18.46 -23.79
N VAL A 85 6.47 -18.16 -23.96
CA VAL A 85 5.66 -18.69 -25.07
C VAL A 85 6.23 -18.24 -26.43
N GLN A 86 6.64 -16.98 -26.56
CA GLN A 86 7.27 -16.48 -27.79
C GLN A 86 8.61 -17.17 -28.09
N GLU A 87 9.42 -17.42 -27.06
CA GLU A 87 10.68 -18.16 -27.17
C GLU A 87 10.44 -19.59 -27.67
N GLU A 88 9.44 -20.29 -27.13
CA GLU A 88 9.06 -21.64 -27.58
C GLU A 88 8.58 -21.65 -29.04
N ILE A 89 7.77 -20.66 -29.45
CA ILE A 89 7.31 -20.52 -30.84
C ILE A 89 8.49 -20.32 -31.80
N LEU A 90 9.45 -19.47 -31.43
CA LEU A 90 10.66 -19.26 -32.24
C LEU A 90 11.49 -20.53 -32.35
N ALA A 91 11.67 -21.27 -31.25
CA ALA A 91 12.40 -22.53 -31.26
C ALA A 91 11.77 -23.56 -32.20
N ILE A 92 10.45 -23.69 -32.18
CA ILE A 92 9.71 -24.57 -33.11
C ILE A 92 9.91 -24.09 -34.55
N SER A 93 9.75 -22.79 -34.80
CA SER A 93 9.86 -22.21 -36.15
C SER A 93 11.24 -22.46 -36.77
N PHE A 94 12.33 -22.29 -36.01
CA PHE A 94 13.68 -22.58 -36.48
C PHE A 94 13.91 -24.08 -36.71
N SER A 95 13.34 -24.95 -35.86
CA SER A 95 13.44 -26.40 -36.10
C SER A 95 12.70 -26.84 -37.37
N GLU A 96 11.57 -26.21 -37.68
CA GLU A 96 10.83 -26.46 -38.92
C GLU A 96 11.59 -25.93 -40.15
N GLU A 97 12.20 -24.75 -40.05
CA GLU A 97 13.07 -24.17 -41.09
C GLU A 97 14.23 -25.12 -41.43
N GLU A 98 14.95 -25.62 -40.42
CA GLU A 98 16.05 -26.58 -40.62
C GLU A 98 15.59 -27.88 -41.31
N ILE A 99 14.40 -28.38 -40.97
CA ILE A 99 13.80 -29.56 -41.65
C ILE A 99 13.48 -29.25 -43.12
N VAL A 100 12.94 -28.05 -43.40
CA VAL A 100 12.61 -27.63 -44.77
C VAL A 100 13.88 -27.46 -45.60
N ASP A 101 14.90 -26.80 -45.05
CA ASP A 101 16.20 -26.60 -45.70
C ASP A 101 16.86 -27.93 -46.04
N GLY A 102 16.87 -28.89 -45.11
CA GLY A 102 17.39 -30.23 -45.36
C GLY A 102 16.64 -30.96 -46.48
N ARG A 103 15.31 -30.77 -46.59
CA ARG A 103 14.51 -31.34 -47.70
C ARG A 103 14.84 -30.68 -49.04
N ILE A 104 15.07 -29.37 -49.06
CA ILE A 104 15.47 -28.65 -50.28
C ILE A 104 16.83 -29.19 -50.75
N GLU A 105 17.81 -29.30 -49.85
CA GLU A 105 19.15 -29.82 -50.18
C GLU A 105 19.09 -31.24 -50.75
N THR A 106 18.26 -32.13 -50.20
CA THR A 106 18.09 -33.48 -50.77
C THR A 106 17.54 -33.46 -52.19
N LEU A 107 16.58 -32.57 -52.49
CA LEU A 107 15.99 -32.46 -53.83
C LEU A 107 16.96 -31.86 -54.85
N GLU A 108 17.81 -30.91 -54.43
CA GLU A 108 18.82 -30.31 -55.30
C GLU A 108 19.95 -31.30 -55.64
N ASN A 109 20.30 -32.21 -54.74
CA ASN A 109 21.35 -33.21 -54.95
C ASN A 109 20.88 -34.44 -55.76
N ASP A 110 19.58 -34.66 -55.91
CA ASP A 110 18.98 -35.77 -56.66
C ASP A 110 18.75 -35.43 -58.17
N GLN A 111 19.18 -34.25 -58.64
CA GLN A 111 18.97 -33.72 -59.99
C GLN A 111 20.26 -33.67 -60.83
#